data_AF-A0AA86TCW6-F1
#
_entry.id   AF-A0AA86TCW6-F1
#
_cell.length_a   1.000
_cell.length_b   1.000
_cell.length_c   1.000
_cell.angle_alpha   90.00
_cell.angle_beta   90.00
_cell.angle_gamma   90.00
#
_symmetry.space_group_name_H-M   'P 1'
#
loop_
_entity.id
_entity.type
_entity.pdbx_description
1 polymer ?
#
loop_
_entity_poly.entity_id
_entity_poly.type
_entity_poly.pdbx_seq_one_letter_code
_entity_poly.pdbx_strand_id
1 'polypeptide(L)'
;MLMEYTLKILRDSENVAGFSVGVFLVICLLVLLALILIQRKCRRERKRQEMEDWELEYWSHRMVYEEIEATTKGFSEDYVIGVGGNGKVYRGVLRGGVAIVLKCISHKNDGVQQFLAEVSSLGRLKQRNLVGLRGWCKKDVRSFLLVYDYMENCSLDKRVFDCDESKMLSYFSRISPLHLRKFGYDLITLL
;
A
#
# COMPACT_ATOMS: atom_id res chain seq x y z
N MET A 1 -69.56 -34.53 10.66
CA MET A 1 -69.66 -33.13 10.20
C MET A 1 -68.98 -32.16 11.16
N LEU A 2 -69.34 -32.11 12.46
CA LEU A 2 -68.69 -31.22 13.44
C LEU A 2 -67.19 -31.51 13.68
N MET A 3 -66.78 -32.78 13.69
CA MET A 3 -65.35 -33.16 13.86
C MET A 3 -64.44 -32.79 12.68
N GLU A 4 -64.93 -32.85 11.44
CA GLU A 4 -64.13 -32.39 10.28
C GLU A 4 -64.02 -30.87 10.23
N TYR A 5 -65.06 -30.17 10.72
CA TYR A 5 -65.07 -28.71 10.81
C TYR A 5 -64.07 -28.20 11.87
N THR A 6 -63.98 -28.85 13.04
CA THR A 6 -63.00 -28.48 14.08
C THR A 6 -61.57 -28.78 13.64
N LEU A 7 -61.31 -29.91 12.98
CA LEU A 7 -59.98 -30.23 12.41
C LEU A 7 -59.56 -29.21 11.33
N LYS A 8 -60.50 -28.72 10.51
CA LYS A 8 -60.21 -27.69 9.50
C LYS A 8 -59.87 -26.34 10.14
N ILE A 9 -60.61 -25.94 11.19
CA ILE A 9 -60.32 -24.70 11.94
C ILE A 9 -58.96 -24.76 12.64
N LEU A 10 -58.61 -25.90 13.26
CA LEU A 10 -57.32 -26.09 13.91
C LEU A 10 -56.16 -26.03 12.89
N ARG A 11 -56.31 -26.70 11.74
CA ARG A 11 -55.29 -26.70 10.69
C ARG A 11 -55.08 -25.33 10.03
N ASP A 12 -56.14 -24.55 9.84
CA ASP A 12 -56.01 -23.19 9.31
C ASP A 12 -55.30 -22.26 10.30
N SER A 13 -55.47 -22.45 11.61
CA SER A 13 -54.78 -21.66 12.64
C SER A 13 -53.27 -21.91 12.71
N GLU A 14 -52.83 -23.16 12.47
CA GLU A 14 -51.41 -23.53 12.46
C GLU A 14 -50.67 -22.93 11.25
N ASN A 15 -51.32 -22.92 10.08
CA ASN A 15 -50.73 -22.35 8.86
C ASN A 15 -50.58 -20.82 8.95
N VAL A 16 -51.54 -20.14 9.58
CA VAL A 16 -51.48 -18.69 9.81
C VAL A 16 -50.32 -18.33 10.75
N ALA A 17 -50.10 -19.12 11.81
CA ALA A 17 -48.96 -18.95 12.70
C ALA A 17 -47.62 -19.10 11.96
N GLY A 18 -47.46 -20.16 11.15
CA GLY A 18 -46.24 -20.39 10.37
C GLY A 18 -45.90 -19.26 9.38
N PHE A 19 -46.91 -18.71 8.70
CA PHE A 19 -46.71 -17.60 7.76
C PHE A 19 -46.20 -16.34 8.45
N SER A 20 -46.76 -16.00 9.61
CA SER A 20 -46.33 -14.84 10.40
C SER A 20 -44.88 -14.94 10.88
N VAL A 21 -44.44 -16.12 11.32
CA VAL A 21 -43.04 -16.37 11.69
C VAL A 21 -42.12 -16.24 10.48
N GLY A 22 -42.52 -16.78 9.33
CA GLY A 22 -41.76 -16.66 8.08
C GLY A 22 -41.57 -15.21 7.64
N VAL A 23 -42.65 -14.41 7.64
CA VAL A 23 -42.59 -12.98 7.31
C VAL A 23 -41.69 -12.22 8.28
N PHE A 24 -41.80 -12.50 9.58
CA PHE A 24 -40.95 -11.88 10.59
C PHE A 24 -39.46 -12.22 10.37
N LEU A 25 -39.12 -13.48 10.09
CA LEU A 25 -37.76 -13.90 9.80
C LEU A 25 -37.21 -13.21 8.55
N VAL A 26 -38.01 -13.10 7.48
CA VAL A 26 -37.61 -12.39 6.26
C VAL A 26 -37.36 -10.91 6.55
N ILE A 27 -38.25 -10.24 7.30
CA ILE A 27 -38.06 -8.84 7.68
C ILE A 27 -36.80 -8.68 8.55
N CYS A 28 -36.59 -9.55 9.54
CA CYS A 28 -35.39 -9.53 10.36
C CYS A 28 -34.11 -9.70 9.53
N LEU A 29 -34.11 -10.62 8.55
CA LEU A 29 -32.97 -10.82 7.64
C LEU A 29 -32.72 -9.57 6.78
N LEU A 30 -33.77 -8.94 6.24
CA LEU A 30 -33.65 -7.70 5.47
C LEU A 30 -33.10 -6.55 6.31
N VAL A 31 -33.57 -6.41 7.56
CA VAL A 31 -33.05 -5.39 8.50
C VAL A 31 -31.59 -5.65 8.85
N LEU A 32 -31.21 -6.89 9.14
CA LEU A 32 -29.81 -7.26 9.42
C LEU A 32 -28.91 -6.98 8.22
N LEU A 33 -29.34 -7.35 7.00
CA LEU A 33 -28.61 -7.04 5.77
C LEU A 33 -28.46 -5.53 5.58
N ALA A 34 -29.55 -4.76 5.77
CA ALA A 34 -29.50 -3.29 5.68
C ALA A 34 -28.52 -2.70 6.69
N LEU A 35 -28.54 -3.14 7.96
CA LEU A 35 -27.60 -2.70 8.99
C LEU A 35 -26.15 -3.04 8.61
N ILE A 36 -25.89 -4.25 8.10
CA ILE A 36 -24.55 -4.65 7.63
C ILE A 36 -24.08 -3.75 6.49
N LEU A 37 -24.95 -3.47 5.51
CA LEU A 37 -24.62 -2.61 4.37
C LEU A 37 -24.36 -1.16 4.81
N ILE A 38 -25.20 -0.61 5.70
CA ILE A 38 -25.01 0.73 6.29
C ILE A 38 -23.69 0.77 7.06
N GLN A 39 -23.43 -0.21 7.93
CA GLN A 39 -22.17 -0.27 8.66
C GLN A 39 -20.95 -0.39 7.73
N ARG A 40 -21.03 -1.19 6.66
CA ARG A 40 -19.95 -1.31 5.68
C ARG A 40 -19.74 0.01 4.93
N LYS A 41 -20.82 0.71 4.58
CA LYS A 41 -20.76 2.02 3.91
C LYS A 41 -20.17 3.10 4.84
N CYS A 42 -20.68 3.23 6.06
CA CYS A 42 -20.15 4.18 7.05
C CYS A 42 -18.68 3.87 7.40
N ARG A 43 -18.30 2.59 7.53
CA ARG A 43 -16.88 2.21 7.71
C ARG A 43 -16.01 2.61 6.52
N ARG A 44 -16.52 2.48 5.30
CA ARG A 44 -15.80 2.89 4.08
C ARG A 44 -15.67 4.41 3.98
N GLU A 45 -16.71 5.15 4.34
CA GLU A 45 -16.70 6.63 4.34
C GLU A 45 -15.77 7.19 5.41
N ARG A 46 -15.75 6.61 6.61
CA ARG A 46 -14.83 7.00 7.68
C ARG A 46 -13.36 6.82 7.27
N LYS A 47 -13.03 5.68 6.66
CA LYS A 47 -11.69 5.45 6.08
C LYS A 47 -11.33 6.46 4.97
N ARG A 48 -12.32 6.95 4.22
CA ARG A 48 -12.12 7.97 3.18
C ARG A 48 -11.92 9.37 3.77
N GLN A 49 -12.55 9.67 4.92
CA GLN A 49 -12.35 10.93 5.64
C GLN A 49 -11.01 11.00 6.37
N GLU A 50 -10.47 9.85 6.80
CA GLU A 50 -9.12 9.74 7.38
C GLU A 50 -8.00 9.85 6.33
N MET A 51 -8.35 9.78 5.04
CA MET A 51 -7.39 9.85 3.93
C MET A 51 -7.03 11.31 3.66
N GLU A 52 -5.75 11.64 3.72
CA GLU A 52 -5.25 13.00 3.47
C GLU A 52 -5.32 13.34 1.96
N ASP A 53 -5.44 14.62 1.61
CA ASP A 53 -5.63 15.06 0.21
C ASP A 53 -4.51 14.59 -0.73
N TRP A 54 -3.27 14.56 -0.24
CA TRP A 54 -2.15 14.05 -1.02
C TRP A 54 -2.24 12.54 -1.27
N GLU A 55 -2.87 11.77 -0.39
CA GLU A 55 -3.09 10.34 -0.63
C GLU A 55 -4.05 10.13 -1.80
N LEU A 56 -5.02 11.03 -1.98
CA LEU A 56 -5.93 11.03 -3.13
C LEU A 56 -5.26 11.48 -4.42
N GLU A 57 -4.18 12.25 -4.35
CA GLU A 57 -3.38 12.62 -5.53
C GLU A 57 -2.53 11.43 -6.01
N TYR A 58 -1.91 10.70 -5.08
CA TYR A 58 -0.98 9.60 -5.39
C TYR A 58 -1.55 8.19 -5.22
N TRP A 59 -2.89 8.06 -5.12
CA TRP A 59 -3.58 6.79 -4.80
C TRP A 59 -3.27 5.62 -5.75
N SER A 60 -2.96 5.91 -7.02
CA SER A 60 -2.78 4.92 -8.08
C SER A 60 -1.60 3.97 -7.88
N HIS A 61 -0.61 4.37 -7.07
CA HIS A 61 0.58 3.58 -6.78
C HIS A 61 0.64 3.13 -5.30
N ARG A 62 -0.49 3.23 -4.57
CA ARG A 62 -0.57 2.78 -3.18
C ARG A 62 -0.57 1.26 -3.10
N MET A 63 0.38 0.70 -2.35
CA MET A 63 0.51 -0.72 -2.07
C MET A 63 -0.01 -1.02 -0.65
N VAL A 64 -0.45 -2.27 -0.46
CA VAL A 64 -1.01 -2.76 0.81
C VAL A 64 0.14 -3.12 1.75
N TYR A 65 0.11 -2.66 3.01
CA TYR A 65 1.20 -2.85 3.96
C TYR A 65 1.52 -4.33 4.19
N GLU A 66 0.51 -5.17 4.29
CA GLU A 66 0.63 -6.62 4.49
C GLU A 66 1.39 -7.30 3.34
N GLU A 67 1.29 -6.78 2.12
CA GLU A 67 2.06 -7.27 0.97
C GLU A 67 3.55 -6.90 1.11
N ILE A 68 3.83 -5.68 1.53
CA ILE A 68 5.19 -5.18 1.76
C ILE A 68 5.86 -5.91 2.93
N GLU A 69 5.11 -6.11 4.02
CA GLU A 69 5.59 -6.81 5.22
C GLU A 69 5.89 -8.28 4.93
N ALA A 70 5.03 -8.97 4.17
CA ALA A 70 5.29 -10.34 3.74
C ALA A 70 6.56 -10.43 2.87
N THR A 71 6.84 -9.39 2.09
CA THR A 71 7.98 -9.31 1.18
C THR A 71 9.33 -9.19 1.91
N THR A 72 9.34 -8.62 3.13
CA THR A 72 10.54 -8.43 3.96
C THR A 72 10.59 -9.34 5.19
N LYS A 73 9.69 -10.35 5.27
CA LYS A 73 9.51 -11.20 6.45
C LYS A 73 9.36 -10.39 7.74
N GLY A 74 8.51 -9.36 7.73
CA GLY A 74 8.29 -8.51 8.89
C GLY A 74 9.39 -7.48 9.12
N PHE A 75 10.06 -7.01 8.07
CA PHE A 75 11.21 -6.09 8.16
C PHE A 75 12.38 -6.67 8.97
N SER A 76 12.71 -7.95 8.75
CA SER A 76 13.86 -8.58 9.39
C SER A 76 15.16 -7.86 9.03
N GLU A 77 16.09 -7.78 9.98
CA GLU A 77 17.43 -7.22 9.78
C GLU A 77 18.20 -7.94 8.66
N ASP A 78 17.88 -9.22 8.41
CA ASP A 78 18.51 -10.01 7.33
C ASP A 78 18.25 -9.44 5.92
N TYR A 79 17.23 -8.61 5.79
CA TYR A 79 16.83 -7.99 4.53
C TYR A 79 17.34 -6.55 4.42
N VAL A 80 17.99 -6.02 5.46
CA VAL A 80 18.55 -4.67 5.42
C VAL A 80 19.76 -4.66 4.49
N ILE A 81 19.69 -3.79 3.48
CA ILE A 81 20.80 -3.52 2.56
C ILE A 81 21.52 -2.22 2.91
N GLY A 82 20.90 -1.35 3.70
CA GLY A 82 21.49 -0.08 4.07
C GLY A 82 20.78 0.64 5.21
N VAL A 83 21.55 1.42 5.96
CA VAL A 83 21.04 2.28 7.04
C VAL A 83 21.68 3.65 6.89
N GLY A 84 20.85 4.70 6.82
CA GLY A 84 21.32 6.08 6.67
C GLY A 84 20.45 7.08 7.43
N GLY A 85 20.77 8.37 7.29
CA GLY A 85 20.02 9.47 7.92
C GLY A 85 18.54 9.52 7.53
N ASN A 86 18.22 8.94 6.36
CA ASN A 86 16.87 8.87 5.80
C ASN A 86 16.12 7.56 6.12
N GLY A 87 16.67 6.71 7.00
CA GLY A 87 16.05 5.48 7.48
C GLY A 87 16.73 4.21 6.99
N LYS A 88 16.03 3.08 7.14
CA LYS A 88 16.50 1.76 6.72
C LYS A 88 16.01 1.43 5.32
N VAL A 89 16.88 0.77 4.57
CA VAL A 89 16.61 0.26 3.23
C VAL A 89 16.63 -1.26 3.28
N TYR A 90 15.55 -1.88 2.81
CA TYR A 90 15.39 -3.33 2.77
C TYR A 90 15.33 -3.83 1.34
N ARG A 91 15.90 -5.00 1.08
CA ARG A 91 15.64 -5.78 -0.13
C ARG A 91 14.39 -6.63 0.10
N GLY A 92 13.64 -6.90 -0.97
CA GLY A 92 12.51 -7.80 -0.91
C GLY A 92 12.20 -8.42 -2.27
N VAL A 93 11.31 -9.41 -2.29
CA VAL A 93 10.77 -10.00 -3.52
C VAL A 93 9.25 -10.06 -3.43
N LEU A 94 8.57 -9.30 -4.31
CA LEU A 94 7.11 -9.31 -4.41
C LEU A 94 6.58 -10.67 -4.90
N ARG A 95 5.28 -10.88 -4.73
CA ARG A 95 4.57 -12.00 -5.34
C ARG A 95 4.80 -11.98 -6.86
N GLY A 96 5.28 -13.09 -7.41
CA GLY A 96 5.68 -13.18 -8.83
C GLY A 96 7.18 -13.03 -9.09
N GLY A 97 8.02 -12.95 -8.04
CA GLY A 97 9.48 -13.03 -8.19
C GLY A 97 10.16 -11.70 -8.52
N VAL A 98 9.42 -10.59 -8.46
CA VAL A 98 9.97 -9.26 -8.75
C VAL A 98 10.77 -8.75 -7.55
N ALA A 99 12.08 -8.59 -7.74
CA ALA A 99 12.94 -8.00 -6.71
C ALA A 99 12.66 -6.50 -6.55
N ILE A 100 12.60 -6.04 -5.31
CA ILE A 100 12.31 -4.66 -4.94
C ILE A 100 13.24 -4.14 -3.86
N VAL A 101 13.29 -2.82 -3.73
CA VAL A 101 13.94 -2.09 -2.65
C VAL A 101 12.90 -1.26 -1.91
N LEU A 102 12.95 -1.32 -0.59
CA LEU A 102 12.02 -0.66 0.32
C LEU A 102 12.76 0.34 1.16
N LYS A 103 12.41 1.61 1.03
CA LYS A 103 12.95 2.68 1.87
C LYS A 103 11.92 3.08 2.90
N CYS A 104 12.26 2.93 4.18
CA CYS A 104 11.41 3.37 5.29
C CYS A 104 11.71 4.83 5.63
N ILE A 105 10.73 5.72 5.45
CA ILE A 105 10.83 7.12 5.86
C ILE A 105 10.48 7.20 7.35
N SER A 106 11.40 7.77 8.14
CA SER A 106 11.32 7.81 9.60
C SER A 106 10.21 8.73 10.13
N HIS A 107 9.72 8.43 11.34
CA HIS A 107 8.65 9.11 12.09
C HIS A 107 9.04 10.51 12.63
N LYS A 108 10.10 11.15 12.12
CA LYS A 108 10.44 12.53 12.54
C LYS A 108 9.39 13.51 12.01
N ASN A 109 9.34 14.71 12.60
CA ASN A 109 8.30 15.71 12.33
C ASN A 109 8.09 16.04 10.84
N ASP A 110 9.07 15.76 9.98
CA ASP A 110 9.05 16.10 8.55
C ASP A 110 8.79 14.89 7.62
N GLY A 111 8.38 13.73 8.15
CA GLY A 111 8.25 12.49 7.37
C GLY A 111 7.29 12.58 6.18
N VAL A 112 6.15 13.26 6.33
CA VAL A 112 5.19 13.52 5.24
C VAL A 112 5.82 14.42 4.18
N GLN A 113 6.53 15.48 4.60
CA GLN A 113 7.16 16.41 3.67
C GLN A 113 8.28 15.75 2.87
N GLN A 114 9.10 14.92 3.52
CA GLN A 114 10.14 14.12 2.86
C GLN A 114 9.52 13.13 1.87
N PHE A 115 8.46 12.43 2.28
CA PHE A 115 7.71 11.53 1.41
C PHE A 115 7.16 12.25 0.18
N LEU A 116 6.45 13.37 0.35
CA LEU A 116 5.88 14.13 -0.76
C LEU A 116 6.94 14.73 -1.66
N ALA A 117 8.05 15.21 -1.11
CA ALA A 117 9.18 15.69 -1.90
C ALA A 117 9.75 14.58 -2.80
N GLU A 118 9.87 13.36 -2.27
CA GLU A 118 10.39 12.20 -3.00
C GLU A 118 9.39 11.72 -4.07
N VAL A 119 8.12 11.51 -3.71
CA VAL A 119 7.08 11.04 -4.65
C VAL A 119 6.79 12.06 -5.76
N SER A 120 6.64 13.35 -5.43
CA SER A 120 6.36 14.41 -6.42
C SER A 120 7.50 14.62 -7.41
N SER A 121 8.72 14.26 -7.03
CA SER A 121 9.89 14.44 -7.88
C SER A 121 10.17 13.22 -8.74
N LEU A 122 9.92 12.02 -8.21
CA LEU A 122 10.06 10.77 -8.96
C LEU A 122 8.91 10.55 -9.95
N GLY A 123 7.69 10.98 -9.62
CA GLY A 123 6.53 10.87 -10.53
C GLY A 123 6.71 11.65 -11.84
N ARG A 124 7.56 12.68 -11.86
CA ARG A 124 7.87 13.51 -13.03
C ARG A 124 9.09 13.02 -13.83
N LEU A 125 9.91 12.14 -13.27
CA LEU A 125 11.21 11.72 -13.82
C LEU A 125 11.20 10.29 -14.37
N LYS A 126 10.17 9.93 -15.15
CA LYS A 126 10.06 8.62 -15.82
C LYS A 126 11.05 8.43 -17.00
N GLN A 127 12.06 9.31 -17.13
CA GLN A 127 13.05 9.26 -18.20
C GLN A 127 14.26 8.39 -17.82
N ARG A 128 14.17 7.12 -18.24
CA ARG A 128 15.18 6.05 -18.46
C ARG A 128 16.41 5.84 -17.54
N ASN A 129 16.78 6.68 -16.59
CA ASN A 129 18.05 6.54 -15.84
C ASN A 129 17.95 6.74 -14.30
N LEU A 130 16.76 6.75 -13.70
CA LEU A 130 16.58 6.69 -12.23
C LEU A 130 15.88 5.38 -11.82
N VAL A 131 16.16 4.92 -10.60
CA VAL A 131 15.45 3.80 -9.97
C VAL A 131 13.95 4.07 -10.02
N GLY A 132 13.20 3.22 -10.72
CA GLY A 132 11.77 3.40 -10.89
C GLY A 132 11.04 3.29 -9.56
N LEU A 133 10.33 4.35 -9.15
CA LEU A 133 9.37 4.27 -8.05
C LEU A 133 8.19 3.42 -8.52
N ARG A 134 8.05 2.23 -7.95
CA ARG A 134 6.94 1.32 -8.22
C ARG A 134 5.70 1.73 -7.45
N GLY A 135 5.88 2.20 -6.21
CA GLY A 135 4.78 2.67 -5.41
C GLY A 135 5.16 3.04 -3.99
N TRP A 136 4.15 3.20 -3.16
CA TRP A 136 4.30 3.61 -1.77
C TRP A 136 3.31 2.91 -0.86
N CYS A 137 3.62 2.85 0.42
CA CYS A 137 2.76 2.27 1.45
C CYS A 137 2.74 3.16 2.69
N LYS A 138 1.56 3.36 3.27
CA LYS A 138 1.37 4.04 4.57
C LYS A 138 1.01 2.99 5.61
N LYS A 139 1.87 2.81 6.62
CA LYS A 139 1.61 1.92 7.76
C LYS A 139 0.72 2.63 8.78
N ASP A 140 1.16 3.82 9.19
CA ASP A 140 0.51 4.67 10.20
C ASP A 140 0.52 6.13 9.72
N VAL A 141 -0.07 7.05 10.50
CA VAL A 141 -0.19 8.48 10.18
C VAL A 141 1.16 9.12 9.76
N ARG A 142 2.29 8.65 10.31
CA ARG A 142 3.63 9.22 10.05
C ARG A 142 4.67 8.18 9.62
N SER A 143 4.25 7.04 9.10
CA SER A 143 5.17 5.97 8.68
C SER A 143 4.90 5.58 7.24
N PHE A 144 5.81 6.01 6.37
CA PHE A 144 5.72 5.82 4.93
C PHE A 144 6.85 4.92 4.45
N LEU A 145 6.52 4.08 3.49
CA LEU A 145 7.45 3.20 2.81
C LEU A 145 7.40 3.52 1.32
N LEU A 146 8.57 3.63 0.70
CA LEU A 146 8.71 3.80 -0.74
C LEU A 146 9.22 2.50 -1.34
N VAL A 147 8.58 2.07 -2.41
CA VAL A 147 8.83 0.81 -3.11
C VAL A 147 9.47 1.12 -4.45
N TYR A 148 10.66 0.59 -4.67
CA TYR A 148 11.45 0.78 -5.85
C TYR A 148 11.72 -0.55 -6.54
N ASP A 149 11.91 -0.52 -7.86
CA ASP A 149 12.45 -1.67 -8.58
C ASP A 149 13.90 -1.94 -8.12
N TYR A 150 14.22 -3.21 -7.87
CA TYR A 150 15.61 -3.61 -7.59
C TYR A 150 16.45 -3.49 -8.86
N MET A 151 17.58 -2.78 -8.78
CA MET A 151 18.52 -2.66 -9.89
C MET A 151 19.68 -3.64 -9.73
N GLU A 152 19.72 -4.68 -10.56
CA GLU A 152 20.75 -5.72 -10.51
C GLU A 152 22.17 -5.22 -10.88
N ASN A 153 22.31 -4.06 -11.55
CA ASN A 153 23.56 -3.65 -12.22
C ASN A 153 24.19 -2.32 -11.78
N CYS A 154 23.71 -1.64 -10.73
CA CYS A 154 24.20 -0.29 -10.42
C CYS A 154 24.27 0.01 -8.92
N SER A 155 25.17 -0.67 -8.23
CA SER A 155 25.95 0.03 -7.22
C SER A 155 26.84 1.03 -7.96
N LEU A 156 26.65 2.32 -7.73
CA LEU A 156 27.62 3.29 -8.20
C LEU A 156 28.98 3.01 -7.56
N ASP A 157 29.00 2.53 -6.32
CA ASP A 157 30.23 2.24 -5.57
C ASP A 157 31.02 1.05 -6.17
N LYS A 158 30.37 -0.08 -6.49
CA LYS A 158 31.10 -1.23 -7.07
C LYS A 158 31.60 -1.00 -8.50
N ARG A 159 31.03 -0.05 -9.24
CA ARG A 159 31.47 0.32 -10.60
C ARG A 159 32.44 1.50 -10.63
N VAL A 160 32.47 2.33 -9.58
CA VAL A 160 33.40 3.46 -9.44
C VAL A 160 34.83 3.00 -9.19
N PHE A 161 35.04 1.82 -8.59
CA PHE A 161 36.37 1.29 -8.34
C PHE A 161 36.94 0.39 -9.45
N ASP A 162 36.17 0.03 -10.49
CA ASP A 162 36.59 -1.00 -11.46
C ASP A 162 36.29 -0.68 -12.94
N CYS A 163 35.97 0.57 -13.29
CA CYS A 163 35.73 0.95 -14.70
C CYS A 163 36.44 2.24 -15.11
N ASP A 164 37.38 2.07 -16.03
CA ASP A 164 38.07 3.04 -16.90
C ASP A 164 37.43 4.45 -16.98
N GLU A 165 38.18 5.47 -16.54
CA GLU A 165 37.79 6.89 -16.36
C GLU A 165 37.05 7.50 -17.56
N SER A 166 37.36 7.00 -18.76
CA SER A 166 36.82 7.46 -20.04
C SER A 166 35.30 7.27 -20.19
N LYS A 167 34.69 6.27 -19.54
CA LYS A 167 33.23 6.04 -19.56
C LYS A 167 32.48 6.82 -18.46
N MET A 168 33.15 7.13 -17.35
CA MET A 168 32.57 7.86 -16.23
C MET A 168 32.22 9.30 -16.63
N LEU A 169 33.11 9.98 -17.37
CA LEU A 169 32.95 11.38 -17.76
C LEU A 169 31.79 11.60 -18.76
N SER A 170 31.47 10.61 -19.60
CA SER A 170 30.36 10.71 -20.56
C SER A 170 28.97 10.79 -19.91
N TYR A 171 28.79 10.16 -18.74
CA TYR A 171 27.49 10.05 -18.07
C TYR A 171 27.25 11.19 -17.07
N PHE A 172 28.31 11.59 -16.36
CA PHE A 172 28.27 12.67 -15.37
C PHE A 172 28.30 14.08 -15.99
N SER A 173 28.86 14.25 -17.19
CA SER A 173 28.91 15.56 -17.88
C SER A 173 27.52 16.06 -18.35
N ARG A 174 26.47 15.23 -18.26
CA ARG A 174 25.10 15.57 -18.67
C ARG A 174 24.15 15.97 -17.52
N ILE A 175 24.56 15.86 -16.26
CA ILE A 175 23.70 16.16 -15.11
C ILE A 175 24.34 17.26 -14.26
N SER A 176 23.62 18.38 -14.09
CA SER A 176 24.10 19.52 -13.31
C SER A 176 24.23 19.17 -11.81
N PRO A 177 25.36 19.50 -11.16
CA PRO A 177 25.67 19.08 -9.79
C PRO A 177 24.73 19.63 -8.70
N LEU A 178 23.88 20.62 -9.03
CA LEU A 178 22.94 21.23 -8.09
C LEU A 178 21.67 20.39 -7.85
N HIS A 179 21.24 19.58 -8.83
CA HIS A 179 20.05 18.72 -8.71
C HIS A 179 20.31 17.43 -7.92
N LEU A 180 21.58 17.07 -7.83
CA LEU A 180 22.05 15.81 -7.33
C LEU A 180 21.93 15.73 -5.79
N ARG A 181 22.13 16.83 -5.06
CA ARG A 181 22.01 16.89 -3.58
C ARG A 181 20.61 16.60 -3.02
N LYS A 182 19.55 16.64 -3.82
CA LYS A 182 18.17 16.49 -3.33
C LYS A 182 17.50 15.15 -3.65
N PHE A 183 18.04 14.33 -4.56
CA PHE A 183 17.18 13.38 -5.30
C PHE A 183 17.56 11.90 -5.35
N GLY A 184 18.66 11.44 -4.74
CA GLY A 184 18.94 10.00 -4.83
C GLY A 184 20.31 9.50 -4.40
N TYR A 185 21.20 10.36 -3.90
CA TYR A 185 22.48 9.88 -3.41
C TYR A 185 22.34 8.85 -2.29
N ASP A 186 21.35 8.97 -1.40
CA ASP A 186 21.21 8.02 -0.29
C ASP A 186 20.68 6.64 -0.70
N LEU A 187 19.97 6.51 -1.84
CA LEU A 187 19.50 5.20 -2.32
C LEU A 187 20.50 4.54 -3.28
N ILE A 188 21.31 5.35 -3.98
CA ILE A 188 22.35 4.89 -4.92
C ILE A 188 23.67 4.57 -4.19
N THR A 189 23.93 5.14 -3.01
CA THR A 189 25.13 4.86 -2.19
C THR A 189 24.94 3.67 -1.24
N LEU A 190 23.74 3.07 -1.18
CA LEU A 190 23.43 1.90 -0.33
C LEU A 190 23.04 0.64 -1.12
N LEU A 191 23.19 0.66 -2.45
CA LEU A 191 23.18 -0.51 -3.34
C LEU A 191 24.57 -0.67 -3.95
#